data_AF-A0A9E1SDF6-F1
#
_entry.id   AF-A0A9E1SDF6-F1
#
_cell.length_a   1.000
_cell.length_b   1.000
_cell.length_c   1.000
_cell.angle_alpha   90.00
_cell.angle_beta   90.00
_cell.angle_gamma   90.00
#
_symmetry.space_group_name_H-M   'P 1'
#
loop_
_entity.id
_entity.type
_entity.pdbx_description
1 polymer ?
#
loop_
_entity_poly.entity_id
_entity_poly.type
_entity_poly.pdbx_seq_one_letter_code
_entity_poly.pdbx_strand_id
1 'polypeptide(L)'
;MAETDKIKLDLTNTVAYLRSAWGKINPEVAIICGSGWGEISEIFQNSLSINYSDIPGFSSTTIEGHEGILSLCEINQKQILLFQGRRHLYEGAGWDPIRFPVLLAHELGIENLLLTNAAGGINPDFQVGDLMIVEDHINFMDSNPLIGPSLNPKIPRFPDQTEVYDNTLRQRLQKIA
;
A
#
# COMPACT_ATOMS: atom_id res chain seq x y z
N MET A 1 -0.34 25.04 10.18
CA MET A 1 -1.29 23.95 9.90
C MET A 1 -0.97 22.82 10.86
N ALA A 2 -1.98 22.16 11.44
CA ALA A 2 -1.71 20.92 12.14
C ALA A 2 -1.16 19.90 11.13
N GLU A 3 -0.30 18.98 11.56
CA GLU A 3 0.30 17.95 10.70
C GLU A 3 -0.77 17.14 9.94
N THR A 4 -1.92 16.94 10.57
CA THR A 4 -3.14 16.35 9.99
C THR A 4 -3.77 17.13 8.84
N ASP A 5 -3.62 18.46 8.81
CA ASP A 5 -4.16 19.29 7.74
C ASP A 5 -3.29 19.20 6.47
N LYS A 6 -1.99 18.99 6.66
CA LYS A 6 -1.03 18.84 5.57
C LYS A 6 -1.27 17.55 4.79
N ILE A 7 -1.37 16.41 5.48
CA ILE A 7 -1.58 15.12 4.81
C ILE A 7 -2.91 15.08 4.02
N LYS A 8 -3.97 15.71 4.54
CA LYS A 8 -5.26 15.81 3.84
C LYS A 8 -5.17 16.66 2.58
N LEU A 9 -4.45 17.79 2.65
CA LEU A 9 -4.21 18.64 1.49
C LEU A 9 -3.39 17.89 0.43
N ASP A 10 -2.33 17.20 0.86
CA ASP A 10 -1.49 16.39 -0.01
C ASP A 10 -2.31 15.31 -0.71
N LEU A 11 -3.12 14.52 0.02
CA LEU A 11 -4.02 13.51 -0.56
C LEU A 11 -4.98 14.09 -1.60
N THR A 12 -5.60 15.24 -1.30
CA THR A 12 -6.54 15.91 -2.22
C THR A 12 -5.82 16.31 -3.52
N ASN A 13 -4.63 16.88 -3.39
CA ASN A 13 -3.80 17.27 -4.53
C ASN A 13 -3.33 16.06 -5.34
N THR A 14 -2.93 14.97 -4.68
CA THR A 14 -2.56 13.72 -5.33
C THR A 14 -3.71 13.16 -6.15
N VAL A 15 -4.91 13.03 -5.57
CA VAL A 15 -6.09 12.51 -6.29
C VAL A 15 -6.42 13.37 -7.51
N ALA A 16 -6.37 14.70 -7.37
CA ALA A 16 -6.58 15.61 -8.49
C ALA A 16 -5.52 15.45 -9.59
N TYR A 17 -4.26 15.34 -9.20
CA TYR A 17 -3.14 15.12 -10.12
C TYR A 17 -3.28 13.80 -10.89
N LEU A 18 -3.57 12.68 -10.20
CA LEU A 18 -3.76 11.37 -10.83
C LEU A 18 -4.95 11.37 -11.80
N ARG A 19 -6.07 12.02 -11.44
CA ARG A 19 -7.22 12.16 -12.35
C ARG A 19 -6.91 13.04 -13.57
N SER A 20 -6.05 14.04 -13.42
CA SER A 20 -5.59 14.85 -14.55
C SER A 20 -4.68 14.06 -15.48
N ALA A 21 -3.83 13.19 -14.93
CA ALA A 21 -2.86 12.42 -15.69
C ALA A 21 -3.47 11.18 -16.38
N TRP A 22 -4.37 10.49 -15.69
CA TRP A 22 -4.93 9.20 -16.13
C TRP A 22 -6.41 9.26 -16.53
N GLY A 23 -7.06 10.42 -16.36
CA GLY A 23 -8.48 10.58 -16.63
C GLY A 23 -9.36 9.91 -15.56
N LYS A 24 -10.34 9.12 -15.99
CA LYS A 24 -11.27 8.46 -15.07
C LYS A 24 -10.58 7.25 -14.43
N ILE A 25 -10.30 7.37 -13.13
CA ILE A 25 -9.75 6.30 -12.30
C ILE A 25 -10.79 5.80 -11.30
N ASN A 26 -10.97 4.49 -11.25
CA ASN A 26 -11.85 3.77 -10.32
C ASN A 26 -11.23 2.40 -9.97
N PRO A 27 -10.04 2.37 -9.34
CA PRO A 27 -9.41 1.13 -8.91
C PRO A 27 -10.27 0.39 -7.88
N GLU A 28 -10.38 -0.93 -8.02
CA GLU A 28 -11.08 -1.81 -7.06
C GLU A 28 -10.14 -2.35 -5.98
N VAL A 29 -8.85 -2.45 -6.31
CA VAL A 29 -7.82 -3.09 -5.48
C VAL A 29 -6.56 -2.23 -5.51
N ALA A 30 -5.91 -2.12 -4.35
CA ALA A 30 -4.55 -1.61 -4.24
C ALA A 30 -3.59 -2.75 -3.93
N ILE A 31 -2.41 -2.73 -4.55
CA ILE A 31 -1.32 -3.68 -4.27
C ILE A 31 -0.10 -2.88 -3.85
N ILE A 32 0.44 -3.14 -2.66
CA ILE A 32 1.68 -2.50 -2.20
C ILE A 32 2.82 -3.52 -2.25
N CYS A 33 3.77 -3.26 -3.15
CA CYS A 33 4.89 -4.15 -3.41
C CYS A 33 6.05 -3.91 -2.43
N GLY A 34 6.40 -4.96 -1.69
CA GLY A 34 7.65 -5.05 -0.97
C GLY A 34 8.83 -5.49 -1.85
N SER A 35 9.98 -5.69 -1.21
CA SER A 35 11.20 -6.20 -1.87
C SER A 35 10.93 -7.52 -2.60
N GLY A 36 11.44 -7.65 -3.82
CA GLY A 36 11.26 -8.85 -4.67
C GLY A 36 9.98 -8.87 -5.51
N TRP A 37 9.10 -7.86 -5.38
CA TRP A 37 7.83 -7.78 -6.12
C TRP A 37 7.82 -6.66 -7.18
N GLY A 38 8.97 -6.06 -7.49
CA GLY A 38 9.07 -4.90 -8.39
C GLY A 38 8.60 -5.20 -9.82
N GLU A 39 8.88 -6.41 -10.31
CA GLU A 39 8.56 -6.85 -11.68
C GLU A 39 7.09 -7.26 -11.87
N ILE A 40 6.27 -7.24 -10.81
CA ILE A 40 4.85 -7.60 -10.92
C ILE A 40 4.10 -6.73 -11.92
N SER A 41 4.58 -5.51 -12.23
CA SER A 41 3.98 -4.66 -13.24
C SER A 41 3.99 -5.28 -14.64
N GLU A 42 4.94 -6.15 -14.94
CA GLU A 42 5.14 -6.74 -16.28
C GLU A 42 4.00 -7.69 -16.68
N ILE A 43 3.23 -8.20 -15.70
CA ILE A 43 2.08 -9.05 -15.99
C ILE A 43 0.89 -8.25 -16.55
N PHE A 44 0.89 -6.93 -16.37
CA PHE A 44 -0.17 -6.05 -16.84
C PHE A 44 0.20 -5.51 -18.21
N GLN A 45 -0.59 -5.88 -19.23
CA GLN A 45 -0.30 -5.50 -20.62
C GLN A 45 -0.42 -4.00 -20.88
N ASN A 46 -1.25 -3.29 -20.12
CA ASN A 46 -1.49 -1.85 -20.25
C ASN A 46 -1.48 -1.22 -18.86
N SER A 47 -0.42 -0.49 -18.53
CA SER A 47 -0.31 0.28 -17.28
C SER A 47 0.03 1.74 -17.57
N LEU A 48 -0.60 2.65 -16.83
CA LEU A 48 -0.20 4.05 -16.79
C LEU A 48 0.64 4.26 -15.54
N SER A 49 1.86 4.74 -15.70
CA SER A 49 2.84 4.79 -14.59
C SER A 49 3.35 6.20 -14.36
N ILE A 50 3.54 6.58 -13.10
CA ILE A 50 4.12 7.86 -12.69
C ILE A 50 5.11 7.61 -11.54
N ASN A 51 6.27 8.27 -11.57
CA ASN A 51 7.23 8.17 -10.46
C ASN A 51 6.71 8.89 -9.21
N TYR A 52 7.02 8.37 -8.04
CA TYR A 52 6.70 8.99 -6.75
C TYR A 52 7.24 10.42 -6.64
N SER A 53 8.38 10.72 -7.26
CA SER A 53 8.96 12.06 -7.31
C SER A 53 8.07 13.10 -8.01
N ASP A 54 7.21 12.65 -8.92
CA ASP A 54 6.37 13.51 -9.74
C ASP A 54 4.97 13.68 -9.12
N ILE A 55 4.65 12.90 -8.08
CA ILE A 55 3.35 12.87 -7.42
C ILE A 55 3.38 13.76 -6.17
N PRO A 56 2.50 14.77 -6.05
CA PRO A 56 2.38 15.56 -4.82
C PRO A 56 2.15 14.66 -3.60
N GLY A 57 2.81 14.97 -2.48
CA GLY A 57 2.65 14.23 -1.21
C GLY A 57 3.46 12.94 -1.09
N PHE A 58 4.00 12.41 -2.20
CA PHE A 58 4.90 11.25 -2.14
C PHE A 58 6.33 11.65 -1.79
N SER A 59 6.97 10.81 -0.98
CA SER A 59 8.43 10.83 -0.83
C SER A 59 9.05 9.86 -1.82
N SER A 60 10.21 10.22 -2.39
CA SER A 60 11.04 9.26 -3.13
C SER A 60 11.41 8.06 -2.25
N THR A 61 11.58 6.89 -2.87
CA THR A 61 12.14 5.71 -2.23
C THR A 61 13.67 5.88 -2.09
N THR A 62 14.26 5.26 -1.06
CA THR A 62 15.71 5.34 -0.80
C THR A 62 16.37 3.96 -0.71
N ILE A 63 15.65 2.89 -1.08
CA ILE A 63 16.10 1.50 -0.96
C ILE A 63 16.11 0.84 -2.34
N GLU A 64 17.14 0.04 -2.58
CA GLU A 64 17.29 -0.79 -3.78
C GLU A 64 16.12 -1.79 -3.94
N GLY A 65 15.61 -1.94 -5.16
CA GLY A 65 14.45 -2.77 -5.47
C GLY A 65 13.08 -2.14 -5.15
N HIS A 66 13.06 -0.88 -4.69
CA HIS A 66 11.84 -0.08 -4.60
C HIS A 66 11.88 1.03 -5.66
N GLU A 67 11.39 0.71 -6.86
CA GLU A 67 11.41 1.62 -8.03
C GLU A 67 10.79 2.99 -7.76
N GLY A 68 9.84 3.06 -6.82
CA GLY A 68 9.16 4.31 -6.49
C GLY A 68 8.22 4.73 -7.61
N ILE A 69 7.44 3.77 -8.12
CA ILE A 69 6.49 3.98 -9.23
C ILE A 69 5.07 3.68 -8.74
N LEU A 70 4.13 4.54 -9.12
CA LEU A 70 2.71 4.30 -8.98
C LEU A 70 2.13 3.98 -10.35
N SER A 71 1.49 2.82 -10.45
CA SER A 71 0.94 2.33 -11.72
C SER A 71 -0.56 2.10 -11.58
N LEU A 72 -1.33 2.61 -12.54
CA LEU A 72 -2.70 2.21 -12.76
C LEU A 72 -2.70 1.09 -13.79
N CYS A 73 -2.98 -0.12 -13.33
CA CYS A 73 -3.01 -1.33 -14.13
C CYS A 73 -4.45 -1.79 -14.38
N GLU A 74 -4.64 -2.64 -15.38
CA GLU A 74 -5.93 -3.28 -15.64
C GLU A 74 -5.77 -4.79 -15.88
N ILE A 75 -6.63 -5.59 -15.25
CA ILE A 75 -6.78 -7.02 -15.54
C ILE A 75 -8.27 -7.38 -15.48
N ASN A 76 -8.79 -8.09 -16.48
CA ASN A 76 -10.20 -8.49 -16.56
C ASN A 76 -11.18 -7.31 -16.31
N GLN A 77 -10.91 -6.14 -16.92
CA GLN A 77 -11.68 -4.89 -16.76
C GLN A 77 -11.69 -4.31 -15.34
N LYS A 78 -10.85 -4.81 -14.44
CA LYS A 78 -10.67 -4.30 -13.10
C LYS A 78 -9.42 -3.46 -13.02
N GLN A 79 -9.59 -2.22 -12.56
CA GLN A 79 -8.47 -1.35 -12.31
C GLN A 79 -7.80 -1.69 -10.99
N ILE A 80 -6.47 -1.74 -11.03
CA ILE A 80 -5.61 -2.02 -9.88
C ILE A 80 -4.65 -0.85 -9.71
N LEU A 81 -4.57 -0.32 -8.49
CA LEU A 81 -3.57 0.66 -8.11
C LEU A 81 -2.34 -0.05 -7.54
N LEU A 82 -1.25 -0.06 -8.28
CA LEU A 82 -0.03 -0.79 -7.95
C LEU A 82 1.05 0.17 -7.45
N PHE A 83 1.48 0.00 -6.21
CA PHE A 83 2.57 0.74 -5.58
C PHE A 83 3.85 -0.08 -5.67
N GLN A 84 4.69 0.21 -6.67
CA GLN A 84 5.99 -0.43 -6.88
C GLN A 84 7.04 0.23 -5.99
N GLY A 85 7.03 -0.18 -4.74
CA GLY A 85 7.90 0.36 -3.72
C GLY A 85 7.11 0.79 -2.48
N ARG A 86 7.78 0.84 -1.34
CA ARG A 86 7.18 1.31 -0.09
C ARG A 86 8.26 1.88 0.81
N ARG A 87 7.83 2.74 1.72
CA ARG A 87 8.68 3.31 2.76
C ARG A 87 8.72 2.39 3.98
N HIS A 88 9.79 2.49 4.74
CA HIS A 88 10.04 1.72 5.94
C HIS A 88 10.33 2.66 7.11
N LEU A 89 9.94 2.22 8.32
CA LEU A 89 10.14 3.01 9.52
C LEU A 89 11.63 3.26 9.80
N TYR A 90 12.49 2.29 9.49
CA TYR A 90 13.94 2.42 9.68
C TYR A 90 14.59 3.50 8.79
N GLU A 91 13.88 4.03 7.78
CA GLU A 91 14.37 5.14 6.95
C GLU A 91 14.25 6.50 7.65
N GLY A 92 13.67 6.55 8.86
CA GLY A 92 13.71 7.71 9.75
C GLY A 92 12.77 8.86 9.38
N ALA A 93 11.91 8.69 8.38
CA ALA A 93 10.98 9.73 7.90
C ALA A 93 9.61 9.74 8.63
N GLY A 94 9.47 8.95 9.70
CA GLY A 94 8.23 8.80 10.45
C GLY A 94 7.17 7.95 9.73
N TRP A 95 5.93 8.01 10.23
CA TRP A 95 4.82 7.18 9.74
C TRP A 95 4.13 7.73 8.49
N ASP A 96 4.23 9.03 8.24
CA ASP A 96 3.50 9.71 7.17
C ASP A 96 3.80 9.12 5.79
N PRO A 97 5.07 8.93 5.39
CA PRO A 97 5.39 8.30 4.11
C PRO A 97 4.95 6.84 4.00
N ILE A 98 4.80 6.14 5.14
CA ILE A 98 4.40 4.73 5.19
C ILE A 98 2.88 4.58 5.06
N ARG A 99 2.12 5.46 5.71
CA ARG A 99 0.65 5.44 5.69
C ARG A 99 0.05 6.10 4.44
N PHE A 100 0.79 6.98 3.75
CA PHE A 100 0.28 7.74 2.61
C PHE A 100 -0.32 6.86 1.50
N PRO A 101 0.31 5.75 1.04
CA PRO A 101 -0.28 4.86 0.04
C PRO A 101 -1.64 4.28 0.46
N VAL A 102 -1.77 3.90 1.74
CA VAL A 102 -3.00 3.32 2.30
C VAL A 102 -4.11 4.37 2.37
N LEU A 103 -3.77 5.59 2.82
CA LEU A 103 -4.72 6.70 2.86
C LEU A 103 -5.15 7.12 1.45
N LEU A 104 -4.24 7.15 0.47
CA LEU A 104 -4.56 7.45 -0.91
C LEU A 104 -5.51 6.39 -1.50
N ALA A 105 -5.24 5.11 -1.27
CA ALA A 105 -6.12 4.02 -1.69
C ALA A 105 -7.53 4.22 -1.10
N HIS A 106 -7.63 4.55 0.18
CA HIS A 106 -8.91 4.85 0.84
C HIS A 106 -9.63 6.06 0.22
N GLU A 107 -8.93 7.16 -0.05
CA GLU A 107 -9.51 8.36 -0.69
C GLU A 107 -9.97 8.11 -2.13
N LEU A 108 -9.37 7.13 -2.82
CA LEU A 108 -9.81 6.65 -4.13
C LEU A 108 -10.98 5.66 -4.05
N GLY A 109 -11.45 5.31 -2.86
CA GLY A 109 -12.58 4.41 -2.65
C GLY A 109 -12.23 2.92 -2.72
N ILE A 110 -10.93 2.58 -2.63
CA ILE A 110 -10.48 1.19 -2.64
C ILE A 110 -10.79 0.53 -1.30
N GLU A 111 -11.43 -0.64 -1.34
CA GLU A 111 -11.79 -1.42 -0.15
C GLU A 111 -10.85 -2.61 0.09
N ASN A 112 -10.15 -3.07 -0.96
CA ASN A 112 -9.28 -4.24 -0.90
C ASN A 112 -7.82 -3.84 -1.08
N LEU A 113 -6.97 -4.21 -0.12
CA LEU A 113 -5.54 -3.96 -0.13
C LEU A 113 -4.79 -5.28 -0.06
N LEU A 114 -3.94 -5.54 -1.05
CA LEU A 114 -2.99 -6.65 -1.04
C LEU A 114 -1.59 -6.12 -0.68
N LEU A 115 -1.04 -6.61 0.42
CA LEU A 115 0.29 -6.24 0.89
C LEU A 115 1.28 -7.37 0.58
N THR A 116 2.44 -7.03 0.03
CA THR A 116 3.53 -7.98 -0.15
C THR A 116 4.78 -7.53 0.60
N ASN A 117 5.56 -8.50 1.08
CA ASN A 117 6.86 -8.28 1.68
C ASN A 117 7.79 -9.46 1.40
N ALA A 118 9.07 -9.24 1.71
CA ALA A 118 10.02 -10.32 1.96
C ALA A 118 10.18 -10.47 3.48
N ALA A 119 10.30 -11.70 3.96
CA ALA A 119 10.46 -12.00 5.38
C ALA A 119 11.36 -13.23 5.57
N GLY A 120 12.00 -13.31 6.74
CA GLY A 120 12.71 -14.53 7.16
C GLY A 120 11.72 -15.54 7.77
N GLY A 121 11.82 -16.79 7.35
CA GLY A 121 11.02 -17.88 7.92
C GLY A 121 11.54 -18.30 9.30
N ILE A 122 10.67 -18.27 10.31
CA ILE A 122 10.98 -18.75 11.67
C ILE A 122 10.46 -20.19 11.87
N ASN A 123 9.36 -20.54 11.22
CA ASN A 123 8.85 -21.91 11.21
C ASN A 123 9.88 -22.82 10.50
N PRO A 124 10.39 -23.87 11.16
CA PRO A 124 11.42 -24.75 10.58
C PRO A 124 10.98 -25.50 9.32
N ASP A 125 9.67 -25.58 9.06
CA ASP A 125 9.13 -26.23 7.87
C ASP A 125 9.20 -25.33 6.62
N PHE A 126 9.37 -24.02 6.80
CA PHE A 126 9.43 -23.07 5.69
C PHE A 126 10.75 -23.18 4.91
N GLN A 127 10.65 -23.04 3.59
CA GLN A 127 11.77 -23.03 2.65
C GLN A 127 11.90 -21.66 1.98
N VAL A 128 13.11 -21.38 1.48
CA VAL A 128 13.34 -20.17 0.68
C VAL A 128 12.51 -20.25 -0.60
N GLY A 129 11.74 -19.20 -0.86
CA GLY A 129 10.84 -19.10 -2.02
C GLY A 129 9.39 -19.44 -1.71
N ASP A 130 9.08 -19.92 -0.50
CA ASP A 130 7.70 -20.16 -0.09
C ASP A 130 6.88 -18.87 -0.10
N LEU A 131 5.64 -18.98 -0.58
CA LEU A 131 4.62 -17.95 -0.43
C LEU A 131 3.81 -18.24 0.84
N MET A 132 3.81 -17.28 1.76
CA MET A 132 3.05 -17.37 3.00
C MET A 132 1.89 -16.38 2.99
N ILE A 133 0.67 -16.88 3.22
CA ILE A 133 -0.50 -16.02 3.46
C ILE A 133 -0.48 -15.60 4.92
N VAL A 134 -0.39 -14.29 5.17
CA VAL A 134 -0.42 -13.73 6.52
C VAL A 134 -1.82 -13.86 7.09
N GLU A 135 -1.95 -14.53 8.24
CA GLU A 135 -3.22 -14.64 8.97
C GLU A 135 -3.33 -13.72 10.17
N ASP A 136 -2.21 -13.36 10.78
CA ASP A 136 -2.14 -12.47 11.94
C ASP A 136 -0.73 -11.85 12.04
N HIS A 137 -0.55 -10.86 12.92
CA HIS A 137 0.72 -10.22 13.17
C HIS A 137 0.97 -9.89 14.65
N ILE A 138 2.25 -9.76 15.00
CA ILE A 138 2.68 -9.18 16.28
C ILE A 138 3.50 -7.93 15.98
N ASN A 139 3.08 -6.79 16.53
CA ASN A 139 3.79 -5.53 16.35
C ASN A 139 4.85 -5.32 17.45
N PHE A 140 6.13 -5.52 17.10
CA PHE A 140 7.29 -5.22 17.95
C PHE A 140 8.02 -3.92 17.57
N MET A 141 7.38 -3.02 16.81
CA MET A 141 8.03 -1.79 16.31
C MET A 141 8.17 -0.67 17.37
N ASP A 142 7.76 -0.92 18.62
CA ASP A 142 7.71 0.06 19.72
C ASP A 142 7.01 1.39 19.34
N SER A 143 6.11 1.32 18.36
CA SER A 143 5.44 2.48 17.79
C SER A 143 4.20 2.04 17.01
N ASN A 144 3.34 3.02 16.66
CA ASN A 144 2.09 2.77 15.95
C ASN A 144 1.73 3.96 15.03
N PRO A 145 1.29 3.71 13.77
CA PRO A 145 0.96 4.77 12.81
C PRO A 145 -0.26 5.63 13.19
N LEU A 146 -1.05 5.20 14.17
CA LEU A 146 -2.25 5.90 14.67
C LEU A 146 -1.96 6.79 15.89
N ILE A 147 -0.70 6.85 16.35
CA ILE A 147 -0.30 7.81 17.39
C ILE A 147 -0.54 9.24 16.89
N GLY A 148 -1.10 10.08 17.75
CA GLY A 148 -1.43 11.46 17.44
C GLY A 148 -2.92 11.70 17.15
N PRO A 149 -3.27 12.86 16.56
CA PRO A 149 -4.64 13.21 16.20
C PRO A 149 -5.24 12.24 15.16
N SER A 150 -6.58 12.16 15.10
CA SER A 150 -7.24 11.36 14.07
C SER A 150 -6.93 11.90 12.67
N LEU A 151 -6.41 11.03 11.81
CA LEU A 151 -5.98 11.35 10.45
C LEU A 151 -7.16 11.56 9.51
N ASN A 152 -8.22 10.78 9.70
CA ASN A 152 -9.42 10.83 8.91
C ASN A 152 -10.63 10.58 9.83
N PRO A 153 -11.64 11.47 9.86
CA PRO A 153 -12.82 11.28 10.71
C PRO A 153 -13.63 10.02 10.37
N LYS A 154 -13.45 9.43 9.19
CA LYS A 154 -14.07 8.16 8.79
C LYS A 154 -13.37 6.93 9.37
N ILE A 155 -12.14 7.07 9.88
CA ILE A 155 -11.39 5.99 10.52
C ILE A 155 -11.74 5.97 12.02
N PRO A 156 -12.15 4.83 12.59
CA PRO A 156 -12.46 4.74 14.01
C PRO A 156 -11.24 5.08 14.86
N ARG A 157 -11.44 5.76 15.99
CA ARG A 157 -10.34 6.13 16.88
C ARG A 157 -9.63 4.91 17.48
N PHE A 158 -10.39 3.86 17.74
CA PHE A 158 -9.91 2.59 18.30
C PHE A 158 -10.36 1.47 17.37
N PRO A 159 -9.59 1.18 16.30
CA PRO A 159 -9.93 0.11 15.38
C PRO A 159 -9.80 -1.24 16.08
N ASP A 160 -10.79 -2.12 15.86
CA ASP A 160 -10.65 -3.53 16.21
C ASP A 160 -9.50 -4.16 15.42
N GLN A 161 -8.82 -5.14 16.03
CA GLN A 161 -7.70 -5.86 15.41
C GLN A 161 -7.96 -7.38 15.37
N THR A 162 -9.19 -7.83 15.61
CA THR A 162 -9.53 -9.27 15.66
C THR A 162 -9.46 -9.90 14.26
N GLU A 163 -9.83 -9.13 13.23
CA GLU A 163 -9.91 -9.61 11.83
C GLU A 163 -9.16 -8.64 10.88
N VAL A 164 -7.91 -8.28 11.20
CA VAL A 164 -7.09 -7.39 10.35
C VAL A 164 -6.87 -7.99 8.96
N TYR A 165 -6.67 -9.30 8.89
CA TYR A 165 -6.45 -10.04 7.65
C TYR A 165 -7.70 -10.83 7.26
N ASP A 166 -8.47 -10.28 6.32
CA ASP A 166 -9.78 -10.80 5.93
C ASP A 166 -9.77 -12.31 5.62
N ASN A 167 -10.49 -13.07 6.43
CA ASN A 167 -10.57 -14.53 6.31
C ASN A 167 -11.12 -15.00 4.95
N THR A 168 -12.05 -14.26 4.34
CA THR A 168 -12.62 -14.62 3.03
C THR A 168 -11.57 -14.50 1.93
N LEU A 169 -10.79 -13.42 1.91
CA LEU A 169 -9.70 -13.21 0.97
C LEU A 169 -8.59 -14.24 1.17
N ARG A 170 -8.22 -14.55 2.42
CA ARG A 170 -7.23 -15.60 2.72
C ARG A 170 -7.65 -16.96 2.19
N GLN A 171 -8.90 -17.37 2.44
CA GLN A 171 -9.43 -18.63 1.92
C GLN A 171 -9.49 -18.66 0.39
N ARG A 172 -9.75 -17.52 -0.26
CA ARG A 172 -9.71 -17.43 -1.72
C ARG A 172 -8.30 -17.59 -2.26
N LEU A 173 -7.31 -16.95 -1.64
CA LEU A 173 -5.90 -17.11 -2.02
C LEU A 173 -5.43 -18.56 -1.85
N GLN A 174 -5.77 -19.21 -0.74
CA GLN A 174 -5.43 -20.62 -0.49
C GLN A 174 -6.01 -21.59 -1.51
N LYS A 175 -7.16 -21.27 -2.13
CA LYS A 175 -7.77 -22.12 -3.17
C LYS A 175 -7.14 -21.96 -4.55
N ILE A 176 -6.41 -20.86 -4.76
CA ILE A 176 -5.74 -20.56 -6.03
C ILE A 176 -4.32 -21.12 -6.03
N ALA A 177 -3.67 -21.14 -4.86
CA ALA A 177 -2.36 -21.76 -4.62
C ALA A 177 -2.44 -23.29 -4.71
#